data_AF-A0A6A3AU90-F1
#
_entry.id   AF-A0A6A3AU90-F1
#
_cell.length_a   1.000
_cell.length_b   1.000
_cell.length_c   1.000
_cell.angle_alpha   90.00
_cell.angle_beta   90.00
_cell.angle_gamma   90.00
#
_symmetry.space_group_name_H-M   'P 1'
#
loop_
_entity.id
_entity.type
_entity.pdbx_description
1 polymer ?
#
loop_
_entity_poly.entity_id
_entity_poly.type
_entity_poly.pdbx_seq_one_letter_code
_entity_poly.pdbx_strand_id
1 'polypeptide(L)'
;MGGRTNGLGEATCHIEGSKVVGLDCEWKPNYVKDSKPNKVSIMQIASDKKVFIFDLIKLYKDVPAVLDNCLTRILQSSRILKLGYSFHCDLKKLAQSYGDLKCFKCYNMLLDIQNMFKDPRGGLSGLAEKILGAGLNKTRRNSDWEQRPLTQNQLEYAALDAVVLIEIFYCVRDHSHIANALDNHGKIEWKSHIVSHVDNPIKSKNESRPRNEPGVEDHEP
;
A
#
# COMPACT_ATOMS: atom_id res chain seq x y z
N MET A 1 -9.58 13.70 -23.53
CA MET A 1 -9.15 12.46 -22.83
C MET A 1 -7.66 12.15 -23.01
N GLY A 2 -7.03 12.49 -24.14
CA GLY A 2 -5.65 12.09 -24.47
C GLY A 2 -4.52 12.49 -23.49
N GLY A 3 -4.57 13.66 -22.85
CA GLY A 3 -3.49 14.07 -21.93
C GLY A 3 -3.43 13.27 -20.61
N ARG A 4 -4.55 12.73 -20.13
CA ARG A 4 -4.63 12.02 -18.85
C ARG A 4 -4.14 10.58 -18.95
N THR A 5 -4.55 9.89 -20.02
CA THR A 5 -4.01 8.57 -20.37
C THR A 5 -2.53 8.64 -20.68
N ASN A 6 -2.06 9.77 -21.24
CA ASN A 6 -0.63 9.98 -21.49
C ASN A 6 0.18 10.03 -20.18
N GLY A 7 -0.22 10.86 -19.20
CA GLY A 7 0.50 10.95 -17.92
C GLY A 7 0.51 9.63 -17.12
N LEU A 8 -0.61 8.90 -17.10
CA LEU A 8 -0.69 7.58 -16.46
C LEU A 8 0.17 6.54 -17.18
N GLY A 9 0.18 6.55 -18.52
CA GLY A 9 1.01 5.68 -19.35
C GLY A 9 2.50 5.95 -19.14
N GLU A 10 2.91 7.22 -19.17
CA GLU A 10 4.30 7.65 -18.92
C GLU A 10 4.78 7.22 -17.53
N ALA A 11 3.96 7.43 -16.49
CA ALA A 11 4.27 6.97 -15.14
C ALA A 11 4.46 5.45 -15.10
N THR A 12 3.56 4.71 -15.76
CA THR A 12 3.62 3.24 -15.82
C THR A 12 4.91 2.76 -16.49
N CYS A 13 5.25 3.31 -17.65
CA CYS A 13 6.47 2.95 -18.38
C CYS A 13 7.74 3.27 -17.58
N HIS A 14 7.79 4.42 -16.89
CA HIS A 14 8.92 4.77 -16.02
C HIS A 14 9.05 3.77 -14.85
N ILE A 15 7.94 3.44 -14.21
CA ILE A 15 7.91 2.53 -13.06
C ILE A 15 8.30 1.11 -13.47
N GLU A 16 7.85 0.61 -14.61
CA GLU A 16 8.24 -0.71 -15.12
C GLU A 16 9.73 -0.83 -15.46
N GLY A 17 10.38 0.29 -15.79
CA GLY A 17 11.83 0.34 -15.97
C GLY A 17 12.61 0.30 -14.66
N SER A 18 11.95 0.41 -13.50
CA SER A 18 12.57 0.44 -12.18
C SER A 18 12.68 -0.97 -11.59
N LYS A 19 13.80 -1.25 -10.89
CA LYS A 19 13.98 -2.54 -10.19
C LYS A 19 13.32 -2.58 -8.82
N VAL A 20 13.27 -1.43 -8.15
CA VAL A 20 12.77 -1.25 -6.79
C VAL A 20 11.92 0.02 -6.78
N VAL A 21 10.76 -0.04 -6.11
CA VAL A 21 9.87 1.11 -5.92
C VAL A 21 9.33 1.17 -4.51
N GLY A 22 9.13 2.37 -3.99
CA GLY A 22 8.47 2.62 -2.71
C GLY A 22 6.99 2.92 -2.91
N LEU A 23 6.13 2.35 -2.07
CA LEU A 23 4.68 2.51 -2.11
C LEU A 23 4.16 3.07 -0.80
N ASP A 24 3.24 4.04 -0.91
CA ASP A 24 2.46 4.53 0.22
C ASP A 24 1.05 4.91 -0.23
N CYS A 25 0.16 5.19 0.73
CA CYS A 25 -1.22 5.60 0.47
C CYS A 25 -1.70 6.63 1.49
N GLU A 26 -2.54 7.56 1.04
CA GLU A 26 -3.12 8.58 1.92
C GLU A 26 -4.63 8.71 1.75
N TRP A 27 -5.32 9.01 2.85
CA TRP A 27 -6.78 9.19 2.89
C TRP A 27 -7.20 10.17 3.96
N LYS A 28 -8.31 10.88 3.72
CA LYS A 28 -8.90 11.77 4.72
C LYS A 28 -9.22 10.99 6.01
N PRO A 29 -8.72 11.41 7.18
CA PRO A 29 -9.09 10.79 8.45
C PRO A 29 -10.59 10.90 8.70
N ASN A 30 -11.14 9.91 9.41
CA ASN A 30 -12.52 9.94 9.84
C ASN A 30 -12.59 9.97 11.37
N TYR A 31 -13.17 11.04 11.91
CA TYR A 31 -13.29 11.29 13.35
C TYR A 31 -14.70 11.01 13.90
N VAL A 32 -15.67 10.73 13.02
CA VAL A 32 -17.04 10.43 13.43
C VAL A 32 -17.16 8.94 13.70
N LYS A 33 -17.53 8.59 14.94
CA LYS A 33 -17.74 7.20 15.35
C LYS A 33 -18.78 6.51 14.45
N ASP A 34 -18.52 5.26 14.08
CA ASP A 34 -19.39 4.40 13.27
C ASP A 34 -19.71 4.87 11.85
N SER A 35 -19.02 5.91 11.37
CA SER A 35 -19.16 6.36 9.99
C SER A 35 -18.33 5.51 9.03
N LYS A 36 -18.77 5.46 7.76
CA LYS A 36 -18.11 4.66 6.72
C LYS A 36 -16.64 5.12 6.55
N PRO A 37 -15.66 4.20 6.46
CA PRO A 37 -14.28 4.58 6.25
C PRO A 37 -14.12 5.35 4.92
N ASN A 38 -13.37 6.45 4.96
CA ASN A 38 -13.03 7.20 3.74
C ASN A 38 -12.17 6.32 2.81
N LYS A 39 -12.34 6.53 1.51
CA LYS A 39 -11.58 5.84 0.47
C LYS A 39 -10.12 6.31 0.49
N VAL A 40 -9.22 5.46 0.01
CA VAL A 40 -7.86 5.88 -0.32
C VAL A 40 -7.94 7.01 -1.34
N SER A 41 -7.33 8.16 -1.06
CA SER A 41 -7.44 9.35 -1.89
C SER A 41 -6.34 9.43 -2.94
N ILE A 42 -5.11 9.09 -2.54
CA ILE A 42 -3.95 9.03 -3.41
C ILE A 42 -3.09 7.80 -3.10
N MET A 43 -2.31 7.37 -4.08
CA MET A 43 -1.26 6.38 -3.93
C MET A 43 0.04 6.94 -4.50
N GLN A 44 1.13 6.78 -3.76
CA GLN A 44 2.44 7.25 -4.16
C GLN A 44 3.28 6.06 -4.63
N ILE A 45 3.99 6.24 -5.74
CA ILE A 45 4.97 5.27 -6.24
C ILE A 45 6.28 6.00 -6.51
N ALA A 46 7.26 5.77 -5.66
CA ALA A 46 8.60 6.29 -5.80
C ALA A 46 9.48 5.32 -6.59
N SER A 47 10.27 5.84 -7.51
CA SER A 47 11.47 5.20 -8.08
C SER A 47 12.72 5.91 -7.55
N ASP A 48 13.89 5.44 -7.95
CA ASP A 48 15.17 6.11 -7.68
C ASP A 48 15.28 7.52 -8.30
N LYS A 49 14.46 7.84 -9.30
CA LYS A 49 14.55 9.09 -10.09
C LYS A 49 13.36 10.03 -9.93
N LYS A 50 12.17 9.48 -9.70
CA LYS A 50 10.90 10.22 -9.73
C LYS A 50 9.90 9.61 -8.78
N VAL A 51 9.03 10.46 -8.23
CA VAL A 51 7.84 10.05 -7.50
C VAL A 51 6.60 10.41 -8.29
N PHE A 52 5.69 9.45 -8.39
CA PHE A 52 4.38 9.65 -9.00
C PHE A 52 3.30 9.60 -7.93
N ILE A 53 2.42 10.60 -7.93
CA ILE A 53 1.26 10.66 -7.04
C ILE A 53 0.01 10.41 -7.89
N PHE A 54 -0.59 9.24 -7.69
CA PHE A 54 -1.78 8.80 -8.39
C PHE A 54 -3.00 9.34 -7.65
N ASP A 55 -3.73 10.28 -8.26
CA ASP A 55 -5.03 10.74 -7.79
C ASP A 55 -6.09 9.65 -8.01
N LEU A 56 -6.21 8.72 -7.07
CA LEU A 56 -7.07 7.55 -7.22
C LEU A 56 -8.55 7.93 -7.31
N ILE A 57 -8.99 8.99 -6.63
CA ILE A 57 -10.36 9.50 -6.73
C ILE A 57 -10.66 9.88 -8.18
N LYS A 58 -9.78 10.68 -8.79
CA LYS A 58 -9.95 11.16 -10.16
C LYS A 58 -9.75 10.07 -11.20
N LEU A 59 -8.70 9.27 -11.06
CA LEU A 59 -8.35 8.22 -12.03
C LEU A 59 -9.41 7.11 -12.06
N TYR A 60 -9.93 6.71 -10.90
CA TYR A 60 -11.01 5.73 -10.82
C TYR A 60 -12.30 6.25 -11.47
N LYS A 61 -12.64 7.53 -11.27
CA LYS A 61 -13.82 8.14 -11.89
C LYS A 61 -13.67 8.26 -13.41
N ASP A 62 -12.51 8.72 -13.87
CA ASP A 62 -12.34 9.13 -15.26
C ASP A 62 -11.93 7.97 -16.18
N VAL A 63 -11.05 7.06 -15.72
CA VAL A 63 -10.39 6.03 -16.54
C VAL A 63 -10.13 4.71 -15.77
N PRO A 64 -11.15 4.09 -15.13
CA PRO A 64 -10.95 2.96 -14.21
C PRO A 64 -10.27 1.75 -14.87
N ALA A 65 -10.63 1.42 -16.11
CA ALA A 65 -10.02 0.29 -16.82
C ALA A 65 -8.53 0.51 -17.14
N VAL A 66 -8.15 1.75 -17.47
CA VAL A 66 -6.74 2.11 -17.74
C VAL A 66 -5.95 2.11 -16.43
N LEU A 67 -6.53 2.67 -15.37
CA LEU A 67 -5.97 2.60 -14.01
C LEU A 67 -5.71 1.16 -13.59
N ASP A 68 -6.70 0.28 -13.76
CA ASP A 68 -6.60 -1.14 -13.40
C ASP A 68 -5.47 -1.83 -14.16
N ASN A 69 -5.39 -1.60 -15.48
CA ASN A 69 -4.34 -2.18 -16.31
C ASN A 69 -2.94 -1.69 -15.90
N CYS A 70 -2.78 -0.38 -15.70
CA CYS A 70 -1.51 0.23 -15.31
C CYS A 70 -1.03 -0.26 -13.95
N LEU A 71 -1.89 -0.23 -12.93
CA LEU A 71 -1.52 -0.70 -11.59
C LEU A 71 -1.34 -2.22 -11.54
N THR A 72 -2.08 -2.99 -12.35
CA THR A 72 -1.83 -4.43 -12.51
C THR A 72 -0.42 -4.71 -13.01
N ARG A 73 0.02 -4.02 -14.06
CA ARG A 73 1.37 -4.14 -14.62
C ARG A 73 2.46 -3.85 -13.59
N ILE A 74 2.22 -2.90 -12.68
CA ILE A 74 3.18 -2.54 -11.62
C ILE A 74 3.13 -3.54 -10.45
N LEU A 75 1.96 -3.70 -9.84
CA LEU A 75 1.80 -4.46 -8.59
C LEU A 75 2.02 -5.96 -8.80
N GLN A 76 1.64 -6.50 -9.95
CA GLN A 76 1.79 -7.91 -10.28
C GLN A 76 3.09 -8.23 -11.03
N SER A 77 3.94 -7.24 -11.32
CA SER A 77 5.25 -7.53 -11.92
C SER A 77 6.16 -8.27 -10.96
N SER A 78 6.71 -9.40 -11.40
CA SER A 78 7.78 -10.12 -10.69
C SER A 78 9.17 -9.50 -10.91
N ARG A 79 9.28 -8.47 -11.77
CA ARG A 79 10.55 -7.77 -12.04
C ARG A 79 10.80 -6.59 -11.13
N ILE A 80 9.75 -6.10 -10.47
CA ILE A 80 9.79 -4.90 -9.63
C ILE A 80 9.61 -5.34 -8.18
N LEU A 81 10.60 -5.06 -7.33
CA LEU A 81 10.44 -5.15 -5.87
C LEU A 81 9.66 -3.93 -5.38
N LYS A 82 8.52 -4.17 -4.74
CA LYS A 82 7.70 -3.14 -4.10
C LYS A 82 8.08 -3.08 -2.63
N LEU A 83 8.37 -1.89 -2.14
CA LEU A 83 8.63 -1.61 -0.74
C LEU A 83 7.40 -0.90 -0.17
N GLY A 84 6.99 -1.28 1.03
CA GLY A 84 5.95 -0.59 1.78
C GLY A 84 6.24 -0.63 3.27
N TYR A 85 5.43 0.04 4.09
CA TYR A 85 5.55 -0.01 5.55
C TYR A 85 4.18 -0.22 6.18
N SER A 86 3.95 -1.37 6.81
CA SER A 86 2.61 -1.82 7.21
C SER A 86 1.63 -1.90 6.03
N PHE A 87 2.14 -2.15 4.82
CA PHE A 87 1.42 -1.92 3.56
C PHE A 87 0.25 -2.88 3.34
N HIS A 88 0.20 -3.98 4.08
CA HIS A 88 -0.96 -4.88 4.10
C HIS A 88 -2.24 -4.16 4.54
N CYS A 89 -2.13 -3.17 5.43
CA CYS A 89 -3.26 -2.32 5.83
C CYS A 89 -3.74 -1.45 4.67
N ASP A 90 -2.82 -0.88 3.89
CA ASP A 90 -3.13 -0.07 2.72
C ASP A 90 -3.78 -0.89 1.62
N LEU A 91 -3.27 -2.09 1.34
CA LEU A 91 -3.86 -3.02 0.37
C LEU A 91 -5.31 -3.38 0.72
N LYS A 92 -5.60 -3.66 1.99
CA LYS A 92 -6.99 -3.89 2.45
C LYS A 92 -7.86 -2.67 2.20
N LYS A 93 -7.34 -1.46 2.48
CA LYS A 93 -8.08 -0.22 2.31
C LYS A 93 -8.29 0.14 0.84
N LEU A 94 -7.32 -0.13 -0.03
CA LEU A 94 -7.41 -0.02 -1.49
C LEU A 94 -8.50 -0.95 -2.03
N ALA A 95 -8.48 -2.23 -1.65
CA ALA A 95 -9.49 -3.21 -2.05
C ALA A 95 -10.90 -2.84 -1.56
N GLN A 96 -11.04 -2.25 -0.35
CA GLN A 96 -12.31 -1.73 0.14
C GLN A 96 -12.77 -0.47 -0.62
N SER A 97 -11.84 0.38 -1.05
CA SER A 97 -12.13 1.63 -1.74
C SER A 97 -12.58 1.43 -3.19
N TYR A 98 -11.99 0.43 -3.85
CA TYR A 98 -12.01 0.21 -5.30
C TYR A 98 -12.13 -1.30 -5.64
N GLY A 99 -13.04 -2.02 -4.98
CA GLY A 99 -13.10 -3.49 -5.00
C GLY A 99 -13.44 -4.14 -6.36
N ASP A 100 -13.88 -3.34 -7.33
CA ASP A 100 -14.05 -3.71 -8.73
C ASP A 100 -12.73 -3.70 -9.53
N LEU A 101 -11.70 -2.99 -9.06
CA LEU A 101 -10.36 -3.04 -9.65
C LEU A 101 -9.64 -4.33 -9.24
N LYS A 102 -9.09 -5.02 -10.23
CA LYS A 102 -8.36 -6.29 -10.05
C LYS A 102 -6.93 -6.05 -9.57
N CYS A 103 -6.36 -4.89 -9.88
CA CYS A 103 -4.97 -4.55 -9.55
C CYS A 103 -4.67 -4.61 -8.05
N PHE A 104 -5.67 -4.41 -7.18
CA PHE A 104 -5.50 -4.44 -5.72
C PHE A 104 -5.79 -5.81 -5.09
N LYS A 105 -6.13 -6.83 -5.89
CA LYS A 105 -6.41 -8.19 -5.40
C LYS A 105 -5.20 -9.11 -5.45
N CYS A 106 -4.23 -8.81 -6.31
CA CYS A 106 -3.01 -9.60 -6.46
C CYS A 106 -1.80 -8.68 -6.46
N TYR A 107 -0.69 -9.16 -5.91
CA TYR A 107 0.61 -8.49 -6.00
C TYR A 107 1.73 -9.53 -5.96
N ASN A 108 2.84 -9.23 -6.61
CA ASN A 108 4.05 -10.05 -6.54
C ASN A 108 5.17 -9.25 -5.88
N MET A 109 6.24 -9.86 -5.39
CA MET A 109 7.48 -9.14 -5.01
C MET A 109 7.25 -7.95 -4.06
N LEU A 110 6.45 -8.09 -3.01
CA LEU A 110 6.26 -7.06 -1.98
C LEU A 110 7.15 -7.36 -0.76
N LEU A 111 7.95 -6.38 -0.35
CA LEU A 111 8.68 -6.37 0.91
C LEU A 111 8.09 -5.29 1.81
N ASP A 112 7.41 -5.72 2.87
CA ASP A 112 7.00 -4.81 3.93
C ASP A 112 8.20 -4.56 4.86
N ILE A 113 8.73 -3.33 4.80
CA ILE A 113 9.94 -2.93 5.52
C ILE A 113 9.76 -3.09 7.03
N GLN A 114 8.54 -2.92 7.54
CA GLN A 114 8.26 -3.10 8.96
C GLN A 114 8.64 -4.50 9.44
N ASN A 115 8.41 -5.53 8.63
CA ASN A 115 8.65 -6.93 9.00
C ASN A 115 10.14 -7.27 9.11
N MET A 116 11.04 -6.40 8.65
CA MET A 116 12.48 -6.58 8.83
C MET A 116 12.95 -6.26 10.26
N PHE A 117 12.11 -5.64 11.09
CA PHE A 117 12.48 -5.14 12.41
C PHE A 117 11.53 -5.66 13.51
N LYS A 118 12.11 -6.13 14.63
CA LYS A 118 11.33 -6.74 15.74
C LYS A 118 10.57 -5.74 16.61
N ASP A 119 11.01 -4.48 16.67
CA ASP A 119 10.38 -3.44 17.48
C ASP A 119 10.41 -2.08 16.76
N PRO A 120 9.53 -1.88 15.76
CA PRO A 120 9.48 -0.65 15.00
C PRO A 120 8.71 0.44 15.79
N ARG A 121 9.29 0.91 16.91
CA ARG A 121 8.76 2.06 17.65
C ARG A 121 8.81 3.32 16.78
N GLY A 122 7.74 4.12 16.84
CA GLY A 122 7.68 5.42 16.18
C GLY A 122 7.21 5.42 14.72
N GLY A 123 6.84 4.26 14.15
CA GLY A 123 6.37 4.15 12.77
C GLY A 123 7.49 4.36 11.75
N LEU A 124 7.11 4.60 10.48
CA LEU A 124 8.08 4.81 9.39
C LEU A 124 9.07 5.94 9.71
N SER A 125 8.60 7.04 10.30
CA SER A 125 9.45 8.14 10.74
C SER A 125 10.47 7.74 11.81
N GLY A 126 10.09 6.91 12.79
CA GLY A 126 11.02 6.45 13.82
C GLY A 126 12.06 5.48 13.25
N LEU A 127 11.63 4.66 12.29
CA LEU A 127 12.54 3.79 11.56
C LEU A 127 13.53 4.58 10.70
N ALA A 128 13.05 5.60 9.98
CA ALA A 128 13.89 6.50 9.19
C ALA A 128 14.93 7.21 10.09
N GLU A 129 14.53 7.69 11.27
CA GLU A 129 15.46 8.28 12.23
C GLU A 129 16.53 7.29 12.69
N LYS A 130 16.15 6.04 13.02
CA LYS A 130 17.09 4.99 13.43
C LYS A 130 18.11 4.62 12.34
N ILE A 131 17.68 4.60 11.08
CA ILE A 131 18.48 4.06 9.95
C ILE A 131 19.23 5.15 9.18
N LEU A 132 18.59 6.32 8.99
CA LEU A 132 19.08 7.41 8.17
C LEU A 132 19.52 8.62 9.00
N GLY A 133 19.30 8.61 10.32
CA GLY A 133 19.65 9.70 11.24
C GLY A 133 18.66 10.87 11.25
N ALA A 134 17.58 10.80 10.47
CA ALA A 134 16.54 11.83 10.42
C ALA A 134 15.13 11.22 10.25
N GLY A 135 14.18 11.72 11.04
CA GLY A 135 12.78 11.34 10.93
C GLY A 135 12.01 12.10 9.84
N LEU A 136 10.81 11.62 9.52
CA LEU A 136 9.92 12.26 8.57
C LEU A 136 9.05 13.32 9.25
N ASN A 137 8.69 14.36 8.49
CA ASN A 137 7.74 15.36 8.94
C ASN A 137 6.34 14.74 9.06
N LYS A 138 5.72 14.76 10.24
CA LYS A 138 4.40 14.14 10.50
C LYS A 138 3.19 15.08 10.31
N THR A 139 3.41 16.34 9.94
CA THR A 139 2.37 17.40 10.00
C THR A 139 1.22 17.23 9.01
N ARG A 140 1.35 16.36 7.98
CA ARG A 140 0.29 16.11 6.98
C ARG A 140 -0.33 14.72 7.04
N ARG A 141 0.10 13.86 7.95
CA ARG A 141 -0.48 12.51 8.13
C ARG A 141 -2.01 12.51 8.26
N ASN A 142 -2.56 13.51 8.94
CA ASN A 142 -4.00 13.65 9.18
C ASN A 142 -4.65 14.76 8.33
N SER A 143 -4.14 15.02 7.12
CA SER A 143 -4.66 16.06 6.23
C SER A 143 -5.99 15.69 5.56
N ASP A 144 -6.70 16.67 5.01
CA ASP A 144 -7.79 16.39 4.08
C ASP A 144 -7.21 16.01 2.71
N TRP A 145 -6.94 14.72 2.53
CA TRP A 145 -6.39 14.17 1.29
C TRP A 145 -7.40 14.08 0.14
N GLU A 146 -8.68 14.40 0.37
CA GLU A 146 -9.68 14.54 -0.69
C GLU A 146 -9.67 15.95 -1.31
N GLN A 147 -9.02 16.92 -0.65
CA GLN A 147 -8.89 18.28 -1.15
C GLN A 147 -8.25 18.30 -2.55
N ARG A 148 -8.80 19.09 -3.47
CA ARG A 148 -8.21 19.37 -4.78
C ARG A 148 -8.19 20.88 -5.08
N PRO A 149 -7.07 21.43 -5.60
CA PRO A 149 -5.78 20.76 -5.77
C PRO A 149 -5.14 20.41 -4.42
N LEU A 150 -4.26 19.40 -4.42
CA LEU A 150 -3.38 19.15 -3.28
C LEU A 150 -2.44 20.33 -3.09
N THR A 151 -2.17 20.69 -1.84
CA THR A 151 -1.19 21.72 -1.51
C THR A 151 0.24 21.23 -1.77
N GLN A 152 1.18 22.15 -1.97
CA GLN A 152 2.59 21.81 -2.13
C GLN A 152 3.12 20.97 -0.94
N ASN A 153 2.76 21.33 0.28
CA ASN A 153 3.14 20.58 1.49
C ASN A 153 2.57 19.15 1.52
N GLN A 154 1.37 18.92 0.97
CA GLN A 154 0.79 17.58 0.86
C GLN A 154 1.55 16.75 -0.18
N LEU A 155 1.90 17.35 -1.32
CA LEU A 155 2.68 16.69 -2.37
C LEU A 155 4.08 16.29 -1.86
N GLU A 156 4.76 17.19 -1.16
CA GLU A 156 6.08 16.92 -0.57
C GLU A 156 6.03 15.84 0.49
N TYR A 157 5.08 15.91 1.42
CA TYR A 157 4.87 14.87 2.43
C TYR A 157 4.64 13.51 1.77
N ALA A 158 3.67 13.44 0.86
CA ALA A 158 3.31 12.22 0.15
C ALA A 158 4.51 11.62 -0.60
N ALA A 159 5.31 12.48 -1.25
CA ALA A 159 6.48 12.02 -1.98
C ALA A 159 7.56 11.43 -1.05
N LEU A 160 7.82 12.09 0.08
CA LEU A 160 8.85 11.66 1.04
C LEU A 160 8.52 10.31 1.69
N ASP A 161 7.25 10.06 2.03
CA ASP A 161 6.82 8.80 2.65
C ASP A 161 7.04 7.58 1.73
N ALA A 162 6.98 7.76 0.41
CA ALA A 162 7.35 6.71 -0.55
C ALA A 162 8.86 6.61 -0.81
N VAL A 163 9.57 7.74 -0.91
CA VAL A 163 11.03 7.77 -1.21
C VAL A 163 11.84 7.16 -0.08
N VAL A 164 11.50 7.49 1.16
CA VAL A 164 12.25 7.04 2.35
C VAL A 164 12.31 5.52 2.46
N LEU A 165 11.33 4.79 1.91
CA LEU A 165 11.35 3.33 1.85
C LEU A 165 12.52 2.82 1.01
N ILE A 166 12.82 3.46 -0.12
CA ILE A 166 13.95 3.11 -1.00
C ILE A 166 15.27 3.38 -0.29
N GLU A 167 15.38 4.53 0.37
CA GLU A 167 16.57 4.93 1.13
C GLU A 167 16.84 3.95 2.29
N ILE A 168 15.82 3.62 3.08
CA ILE A 168 15.91 2.62 4.14
C ILE A 168 16.35 1.27 3.56
N PHE A 169 15.73 0.83 2.46
CA PHE A 169 16.06 -0.46 1.85
C PHE A 169 17.51 -0.53 1.38
N TYR A 170 18.01 0.49 0.69
CA TYR A 170 19.41 0.51 0.25
C TYR A 170 20.38 0.63 1.41
N CYS A 171 20.06 1.41 2.43
CA CYS A 171 20.83 1.44 3.66
C CYS A 171 20.91 0.03 4.28
N VAL A 172 19.79 -0.65 4.51
CA VAL A 172 19.76 -2.02 5.08
C VAL A 172 20.49 -3.04 4.19
N ARG A 173 20.31 -2.97 2.87
CA ARG A 173 20.94 -3.89 1.91
C ARG A 173 22.45 -3.73 1.89
N ASP A 174 22.93 -2.49 1.78
CA ASP A 174 24.35 -2.16 1.60
C ASP A 174 25.10 -2.23 2.94
N HIS A 175 24.43 -1.86 4.03
CA HIS A 175 24.90 -2.03 5.40
C HIS A 175 24.60 -3.41 6.00
N SER A 176 24.35 -4.42 5.18
CA SER A 176 24.39 -5.83 5.61
C SER A 176 25.77 -6.25 6.18
N HIS A 177 26.76 -5.36 6.13
CA HIS A 177 28.04 -5.41 6.86
C HIS A 177 28.15 -4.48 8.10
N ILE A 178 27.34 -3.42 8.25
CA ILE A 178 27.43 -2.43 9.35
C ILE A 178 26.37 -2.67 10.46
N ALA A 179 25.35 -3.50 10.21
CA ALA A 179 24.39 -3.93 11.25
C ALA A 179 25.06 -4.54 12.51
N ASN A 180 26.32 -4.96 12.41
CA ASN A 180 27.14 -5.41 13.55
C ASN A 180 27.48 -4.31 14.58
N ALA A 181 27.27 -3.02 14.27
CA ALA A 181 27.76 -1.91 15.12
C ALA A 181 26.70 -1.32 16.08
N LEU A 182 25.41 -1.59 15.88
CA LEU A 182 24.35 -0.89 16.64
C LEU A 182 23.39 -1.80 17.40
N ASP A 183 23.33 -3.09 17.10
CA ASP A 183 22.65 -4.12 17.91
C ASP A 183 23.19 -5.47 17.44
N ASN A 184 23.15 -6.50 18.28
CA ASN A 184 23.67 -7.86 18.06
C ASN A 184 22.92 -8.66 16.95
N HIS A 185 22.53 -7.99 15.85
CA HIS A 185 21.76 -8.54 14.76
C HIS A 185 22.70 -8.93 13.62
N GLY A 186 22.89 -10.24 13.45
CA GLY A 186 23.45 -10.80 12.24
C GLY A 186 22.73 -10.28 10.99
N LYS A 187 23.41 -10.40 9.85
CA LYS A 187 22.97 -9.99 8.50
C LYS A 187 21.44 -10.07 8.32
N ILE A 188 20.78 -8.91 8.15
CA ILE A 188 19.32 -8.86 7.92
C ILE A 188 19.00 -9.56 6.59
N GLU A 189 18.34 -10.72 6.67
CA GLU A 189 17.91 -11.48 5.50
C GLU A 189 16.57 -10.96 4.98
N TRP A 190 16.60 -9.86 4.22
CA TRP A 190 15.38 -9.24 3.67
C TRP A 190 14.67 -10.11 2.62
N LYS A 191 15.39 -10.99 1.91
CA LYS A 191 14.82 -11.79 0.82
C LYS A 191 13.75 -12.78 1.28
N SER A 192 13.88 -13.35 2.48
CA SER A 192 12.90 -14.27 3.06
C SER A 192 11.59 -13.59 3.49
N HIS A 193 11.58 -12.25 3.53
CA HIS A 193 10.41 -11.44 3.88
C HIS A 193 9.62 -10.95 2.66
N ILE A 194 10.07 -11.30 1.44
CA ILE A 194 9.35 -10.97 0.21
C ILE A 194 8.14 -11.88 0.07
N VAL A 195 6.97 -11.27 -0.08
CA VAL A 195 5.70 -11.97 -0.23
C VAL A 195 5.06 -11.68 -1.58
N SER A 196 4.24 -12.61 -2.03
CA SER A 196 3.36 -12.48 -3.20
C SER A 196 1.99 -13.02 -2.84
N HIS A 197 0.95 -12.41 -3.38
CA HIS A 197 -0.43 -12.82 -3.19
C HIS A 197 -1.11 -12.95 -4.54
N VAL A 198 -1.72 -14.11 -4.75
CA VAL A 198 -2.56 -14.41 -5.91
C VAL A 198 -3.98 -14.61 -5.40
N ASP A 199 -4.95 -14.00 -6.09
CA ASP A 199 -6.36 -14.15 -5.80
C ASP A 199 -6.76 -15.60 -6.12
N ASN A 200 -7.08 -16.39 -5.09
CA ASN A 200 -7.54 -17.77 -5.25
C ASN A 200 -9.06 -17.74 -5.47
N PRO A 201 -9.57 -18.19 -6.63
CA PRO A 201 -10.99 -18.08 -6.95
C PRO A 201 -11.87 -19.14 -6.25
N ILE A 202 -11.60 -19.54 -5.00
CA ILE A 202 -12.44 -20.49 -4.26
C ILE A 202 -12.55 -20.13 -2.77
N LYS A 203 -13.64 -19.43 -2.45
CA LYS A 203 -14.53 -19.68 -1.29
C LYS A 203 -15.79 -18.82 -1.45
N SER A 204 -16.57 -19.09 -2.50
CA SER A 204 -17.98 -18.73 -2.48
C SER A 204 -18.66 -19.53 -1.37
N LYS A 205 -19.35 -18.80 -0.48
CA LYS A 205 -20.12 -19.33 0.65
C LYS A 205 -20.98 -20.54 0.23
N ASN A 206 -20.84 -21.64 0.96
CA ASN A 206 -21.97 -22.55 1.15
C ASN A 206 -22.80 -22.01 2.33
N GLU A 207 -23.83 -21.22 2.02
CA GLU A 207 -25.10 -21.24 2.77
C GLU A 207 -25.79 -22.56 2.35
N SER A 208 -26.44 -23.38 3.18
CA SER A 208 -27.33 -23.12 4.31
C SER A 208 -27.54 -24.44 5.09
N ARG A 209 -27.52 -24.42 6.43
CA ARG A 209 -28.09 -25.51 7.24
C ARG A 209 -29.62 -25.30 7.33
N PRO A 210 -30.46 -26.33 7.16
CA PRO A 210 -31.89 -26.19 7.46
C PRO A 210 -32.08 -25.95 8.96
N ARG A 211 -32.96 -25.02 9.30
CA ARG A 211 -33.51 -24.87 10.67
C ARG A 211 -34.42 -26.06 10.93
N ASN A 212 -34.19 -26.78 12.02
CA ASN A 212 -35.20 -27.68 12.58
C ASN A 212 -36.28 -26.82 13.25
N GLU A 213 -37.51 -26.93 12.80
CA GLU A 213 -38.70 -26.45 13.53
C GLU A 213 -39.02 -27.42 14.67
N PRO A 214 -39.46 -26.94 15.85
CA PRO A 214 -39.97 -27.81 16.90
C PRO A 214 -41.41 -28.25 16.57
N GLY A 215 -41.64 -29.57 16.66
CA GLY A 215 -42.96 -30.16 16.48
C GLY A 215 -43.94 -29.71 17.57
N VAL A 216 -45.12 -29.30 17.12
CA VAL A 216 -46.34 -29.20 17.91
C VAL A 216 -47.13 -30.47 17.60
N GLU A 217 -47.37 -31.31 18.61
CA GLU A 217 -48.43 -32.31 18.53
C GLU A 217 -49.28 -32.26 19.81
N ASP A 218 -50.56 -32.28 19.54
CA ASP A 218 -51.71 -31.99 20.38
C ASP A 218 -51.99 -33.07 21.44
N HIS A 219 -52.47 -32.62 22.61
CA HIS A 219 -53.17 -33.47 23.56
C HIS A 219 -54.60 -32.95 23.73
N GLU A 220 -55.57 -33.73 23.27
CA GLU A 220 -56.96 -33.82 23.78
C GLU A 220 -57.54 -35.17 23.33
N PRO A 221 -58.61 -35.70 23.94
CA PRO A 221 -59.61 -35.03 24.79
C PRO A 221 -59.56 -35.35 26.29
#